data_AF-A0A1H9DWC5-F1
#
_entry.id   AF-A0A1H9DWC5-F1
#
_cell.length_a   1.000
_cell.length_b   1.000
_cell.length_c   1.000
_cell.angle_alpha   90.00
_cell.angle_beta   90.00
_cell.angle_gamma   90.00
#
_symmetry.space_group_name_H-M   'P 1'
#
loop_
_entity.id
_entity.type
_entity.pdbx_description
1 polymer ?
#
loop_
_entity_poly.entity_id
_entity_poly.type
_entity_poly.pdbx_seq_one_letter_code
_entity_poly.pdbx_strand_id
1 'polypeptide(L)'
;MRVPITNTQDLGLLIRAARKAGKIRMDDLPTAGPVFVRHVERGKETAQIGHVLRLLDELGIRLAADVPDNVEAVLNRLRQEDAKSGTASVRENKR
;
A
#
# COMPACT_ATOMS: atom_id res chain seq x y z
N MET A 1 3.51 6.16 -16.71
CA MET A 1 2.05 6.02 -16.88
C MET A 1 1.36 6.32 -15.56
N ARG A 2 0.18 6.95 -15.57
CA ARG A 2 -0.71 7.08 -14.40
C ARG A 2 -2.04 6.41 -14.74
N VAL A 3 -2.58 5.61 -13.83
CA VAL A 3 -3.84 4.88 -14.04
C VAL A 3 -4.78 5.24 -12.89
N PRO A 4 -5.98 5.79 -13.15
CA PRO A 4 -6.96 6.03 -12.10
C PRO A 4 -7.48 4.68 -11.59
N ILE A 5 -7.52 4.54 -10.27
CA ILE A 5 -8.05 3.36 -9.58
C ILE A 5 -9.33 3.79 -8.87
N THR A 6 -10.46 3.27 -9.32
CA THR A 6 -11.78 3.63 -8.78
C THR A 6 -12.42 2.50 -7.98
N ASN A 7 -11.91 1.28 -8.14
CA ASN A 7 -12.39 0.09 -7.45
C ASN A 7 -11.25 -0.93 -7.25
N THR A 8 -11.52 -2.00 -6.50
CA THR A 8 -10.51 -3.04 -6.20
C THR A 8 -10.14 -3.88 -7.42
N GLN A 9 -11.03 -4.04 -8.39
CA GLN A 9 -10.77 -4.76 -9.63
C GLN A 9 -9.76 -4.01 -10.50
N ASP A 10 -9.84 -2.68 -10.60
CA ASP A 10 -8.88 -1.83 -11.30
C ASP A 10 -7.47 -2.04 -10.71
N LEU A 11 -7.36 -2.00 -9.38
CA LEU A 11 -6.10 -2.21 -8.67
C LEU A 11 -5.56 -3.63 -8.91
N GLY A 12 -6.41 -4.64 -8.80
CA GLY A 12 -6.05 -6.04 -9.02
C GLY A 12 -5.54 -6.30 -10.44
N LEU A 13 -6.18 -5.71 -11.45
CA LEU A 13 -5.74 -5.79 -12.84
C LEU A 13 -4.40 -5.08 -13.06
N LEU A 14 -4.20 -3.90 -12.48
CA LEU A 14 -2.94 -3.17 -12.56
C LEU A 14 -1.78 -3.99 -11.96
N ILE A 15 -1.99 -4.55 -10.76
CA ILE A 15 -1.01 -5.42 -10.08
C ILE A 15 -0.68 -6.63 -10.95
N ARG A 16 -1.70 -7.31 -11.50
CA ARG A 16 -1.51 -8.47 -12.39
C ARG A 16 -0.72 -8.09 -13.65
N ALA A 17 -1.05 -6.95 -14.25
CA ALA A 17 -0.37 -6.46 -15.45
C ALA A 17 1.11 -6.19 -15.17
N ALA A 18 1.42 -5.49 -14.07
CA ALA A 18 2.80 -5.22 -13.66
C ALA A 18 3.59 -6.51 -13.41
N ARG A 19 3.01 -7.45 -12.66
CA ARG A 19 3.66 -8.74 -12.39
C ARG A 19 3.93 -9.53 -13.68
N LYS A 20 2.95 -9.61 -14.59
CA LYS A 20 3.12 -10.29 -15.89
C LYS A 20 4.15 -9.62 -16.78
N ALA A 21 4.17 -8.28 -16.82
CA ALA A 21 5.17 -7.53 -17.56
C ALA A 21 6.59 -7.79 -17.02
N GLY A 22 6.74 -7.91 -15.71
CA GLY A 22 7.99 -8.32 -15.05
C GLY A 22 8.31 -9.81 -15.15
N LYS A 23 7.43 -10.64 -15.72
CA LYS A 23 7.55 -12.13 -15.77
C LYS A 23 7.74 -12.78 -14.39
N ILE A 24 7.24 -12.13 -13.34
CA ILE A 24 7.35 -12.59 -11.95
C ILE A 24 6.25 -13.62 -11.66
N ARG A 25 6.58 -14.75 -11.03
CA ARG A 25 5.56 -15.70 -10.59
C ARG A 25 4.98 -15.25 -9.26
N MET A 26 3.75 -15.70 -8.97
CA MET A 26 3.11 -15.40 -7.68
C MET A 26 3.89 -15.97 -6.50
N ASP A 27 4.58 -17.09 -6.71
CA ASP A 27 5.40 -17.77 -5.69
C ASP A 27 6.72 -17.03 -5.40
N ASP A 28 7.17 -16.17 -6.33
CA ASP A 28 8.43 -15.44 -6.21
C ASP A 28 8.27 -14.13 -5.41
N LEU A 29 7.03 -13.74 -5.10
CA LEU A 29 6.72 -12.52 -4.36
C LEU A 29 6.85 -12.78 -2.84
N PRO A 30 7.67 -12.02 -2.12
CA PRO A 30 7.85 -12.17 -0.66
C PRO A 30 6.58 -11.89 0.17
N THR A 31 5.63 -11.13 -0.38
CA THR A 31 4.31 -10.91 0.22
C THR A 31 3.65 -12.24 0.63
N ALA A 32 2.71 -12.19 1.59
CA ALA A 32 1.79 -13.28 1.92
C ALA A 32 1.45 -14.07 0.65
N GLY A 33 1.76 -15.38 0.64
CA GLY A 33 2.09 -16.13 -0.57
C GLY A 33 1.05 -16.20 -1.71
N PRO A 34 1.20 -17.15 -2.66
CA PRO A 34 0.54 -17.10 -3.97
C PRO A 34 -1.00 -17.02 -3.93
N VAL A 35 -1.63 -17.53 -2.87
CA VAL A 35 -3.08 -17.44 -2.65
C VAL A 35 -3.53 -16.00 -2.42
N PHE A 36 -2.82 -15.24 -1.60
CA PHE A 36 -3.14 -13.84 -1.34
C PHE A 36 -2.94 -13.00 -2.60
N VAL A 37 -1.80 -13.16 -3.29
CA VAL A 37 -1.54 -12.48 -4.57
C VAL A 37 -2.67 -12.74 -5.57
N ARG A 38 -3.09 -14.01 -5.70
CA ARG A 38 -4.22 -14.39 -6.55
C ARG A 38 -5.53 -13.70 -6.17
N HIS A 39 -5.82 -13.55 -4.88
CA HIS A 39 -7.02 -12.85 -4.41
C HIS A 39 -6.97 -11.35 -4.72
N VAL A 40 -5.83 -10.70 -4.46
CA VAL A 40 -5.63 -9.28 -4.76
C VAL A 40 -5.77 -9.02 -6.26
N GLU A 41 -5.13 -9.83 -7.10
CA GLU A 41 -5.23 -9.70 -8.56
C GLU A 41 -6.65 -9.96 -9.11
N ARG A 42 -7.55 -10.51 -8.30
CA ARG A 42 -8.97 -10.70 -8.64
C ARG A 42 -9.88 -9.64 -8.01
N GLY A 43 -9.29 -8.59 -7.43
CA GLY A 43 -10.04 -7.49 -6.84
C GLY A 43 -10.76 -7.84 -5.54
N LYS A 44 -10.28 -8.81 -4.76
CA LYS A 44 -10.87 -9.16 -3.46
C LYS A 44 -10.97 -7.90 -2.57
N GLU A 45 -12.19 -7.44 -2.32
CA GLU A 45 -12.48 -6.24 -1.54
C GLU A 45 -11.96 -6.31 -0.10
N THR A 46 -11.92 -7.52 0.47
CA THR A 46 -11.45 -7.78 1.83
C THR A 46 -9.94 -8.08 1.93
N ALA A 47 -9.16 -7.76 0.89
CA ALA A 47 -7.71 -7.86 0.96
C ALA A 47 -7.15 -6.87 2.00
N GLN A 48 -6.26 -7.34 2.86
CA GLN A 48 -5.64 -6.49 3.88
C GLN A 48 -4.74 -5.42 3.22
N ILE A 49 -5.11 -4.15 3.37
CA ILE A 49 -4.45 -3.03 2.71
C ILE A 49 -2.93 -2.97 2.97
N GLY A 50 -2.49 -3.29 4.19
CA GLY A 50 -1.07 -3.33 4.54
C GLY A 50 -0.27 -4.37 3.75
N HIS A 51 -0.89 -5.48 3.33
CA HIS A 51 -0.26 -6.47 2.45
C HIS A 51 -0.29 -6.03 0.99
N VAL A 52 -1.36 -5.36 0.58
CA VAL A 52 -1.46 -4.79 -0.77
C VAL A 52 -0.38 -3.72 -0.98
N LEU A 53 -0.16 -2.83 -0.01
CA LEU A 53 0.88 -1.79 -0.09
C LEU A 53 2.29 -2.40 -0.20
N ARG A 54 2.58 -3.48 0.53
CA ARG A 54 3.85 -4.21 0.40
C ARG A 54 4.00 -4.87 -0.97
N LEU A 55 2.95 -5.50 -1.48
CA LEU A 55 2.95 -6.09 -2.81
C LEU A 55 3.18 -5.04 -3.92
N LEU A 56 2.61 -3.85 -3.77
CA LEU A 56 2.83 -2.75 -4.71
C LEU A 56 4.31 -2.32 -4.70
N ASP A 57 4.92 -2.19 -3.53
CA ASP A 57 6.34 -1.85 -3.38
C ASP A 57 7.26 -2.92 -4.00
N GLU A 58 6.98 -4.20 -3.74
CA GLU A 58 7.71 -5.34 -4.34
C GLU A 58 7.66 -5.34 -5.88
N LEU A 59 6.55 -4.87 -6.45
CA LEU A 59 6.37 -4.74 -7.90
C LEU A 59 6.85 -3.40 -8.46
N GLY A 60 7.44 -2.52 -7.62
CA GLY A 60 7.91 -1.19 -8.02
C GLY A 60 6.79 -0.20 -8.37
N ILE A 61 5.58 -0.44 -7.88
CA ILE A 61 4.40 0.40 -8.13
C ILE A 61 4.29 1.44 -7.01
N ARG A 62 4.37 2.73 -7.39
CA ARG A 62 4.11 3.84 -6.47
C ARG A 62 2.63 4.18 -6.44
N LEU A 63 2.00 4.04 -5.27
CA LEU A 63 0.65 4.52 -5.02
C LEU A 63 0.71 5.99 -4.56
N ALA A 64 -0.12 6.84 -5.18
CA ALA A 64 -0.24 8.25 -4.81
C ALA A 64 -1.72 8.61 -4.69
N ALA A 65 -2.02 9.53 -3.78
CA ALA A 65 -3.34 10.13 -3.65
C ALA A 65 -3.36 11.48 -4.37
N ASP A 66 -4.45 11.76 -5.07
CA ASP A 66 -4.77 13.08 -5.58
C ASP A 66 -5.69 13.77 -4.57
N VAL A 67 -5.24 14.88 -3.99
CA VAL A 67 -5.92 15.56 -2.88
C VAL A 67 -5.94 17.08 -3.10
N PRO A 68 -6.97 17.79 -2.61
CA PRO A 68 -6.99 19.24 -2.69
C PRO A 68 -5.92 19.90 -1.80
N ASP A 69 -5.49 21.11 -2.16
CA ASP A 69 -4.38 21.83 -1.50
C ASP A 69 -4.61 22.08 0.00
N ASN A 70 -5.86 22.25 0.42
CA ASN A 70 -6.20 22.48 1.83
C ASN A 70 -5.86 21.28 2.74
N VAL A 71 -5.65 20.09 2.18
CA VAL A 71 -5.29 18.88 2.93
C VAL A 71 -3.85 18.95 3.43
N GLU A 72 -2.95 19.63 2.73
CA GLU A 72 -1.51 19.63 3.03
C GLU A 72 -1.21 20.16 4.44
N ALA A 73 -1.81 21.29 4.81
CA ALA A 73 -1.62 21.89 6.13
C ALA A 73 -2.07 20.96 7.27
N VAL A 74 -3.17 20.22 7.06
CA VAL A 74 -3.70 19.27 8.03
C VAL A 74 -2.82 18.03 8.13
N LEU A 75 -2.39 17.49 6.98
CA LEU A 75 -1.51 16.32 6.93
C LEU A 75 -0.17 16.57 7.64
N ASN A 76 0.44 17.73 7.41
CA ASN A 76 1.70 18.10 8.05
C ASN A 76 1.57 18.24 9.57
N ARG A 77 0.42 18.76 10.05
CA ARG A 77 0.13 18.85 11.48
C ARG A 77 0.02 17.46 12.12
N LEU A 78 -0.78 16.56 11.54
CA LEU A 78 -0.97 15.20 12.06
C LEU A 78 0.36 14.43 12.13
N ARG A 79 1.21 14.56 11.11
CA ARG A 79 2.55 13.95 11.11
C ARG A 79 3.44 14.45 12.25
N GLN A 80 3.35 15.74 12.60
CA GLN A 80 4.14 16.31 13.71
C GLN A 80 3.62 15.86 15.07
N GLU A 81 2.31 15.64 15.21
CA GLU A 81 1.69 15.12 16.44
C GLU A 81 2.10 13.67 16.70
N ASP A 82 2.04 12.81 15.67
CA ASP A 82 2.47 11.41 15.75
C ASP A 82 3.97 11.27 16.10
N ALA A 83 4.82 12.15 15.54
CA ALA A 83 6.26 12.15 15.85
C ALA A 83 6.54 12.51 17.33
N LYS A 84 5.73 13.40 17.91
CA LYS A 84 5.86 13.82 19.31
C LYS A 84 5.32 12.75 20.27
N SER A 85 4.21 12.09 19.93
CA SER A 85 3.61 11.03 20.76
C SER A 85 4.49 9.77 20.79
N GLY A 86 5.11 9.40 19.66
CA GLY A 86 6.05 8.27 19.58
C GLY A 86 7.30 8.44 20.45
N THR A 87 7.77 9.68 20.66
CA THR A 87 8.94 9.96 21.50
C THR A 87 8.60 9.90 23.01
N ALA A 88 7.35 10.18 23.38
CA ALA A 88 6.89 10.12 24.78
C ALA A 88 6.66 8.68 25.25
N SER A 89 6.05 7.82 24.42
CA SER A 89 5.72 6.43 24.79
C SER A 89 6.96 5.54 25.00
N VAL A 90 8.06 5.80 24.29
CA VAL A 90 9.32 5.03 24.45
C VAL A 90 10.04 5.35 25.78
N ARG A 91 9.82 6.52 26.38
CA ARG A 91 10.46 6.90 27.65
C ARG A 91 9.78 6.31 28.88
N GLU A 92 8.50 5.95 28.78
CA GLU A 92 7.71 5.47 29.91
C GLU A 92 7.86 3.96 30.14
N ASN A 93 8.24 3.20 29.10
CA ASN A 93 8.40 1.74 29.17
C ASN A 93 9.80 1.26 29.59
N LYS A 94 10.57 2.12 30.29
CA LYS A 94 11.94 1.83 30.76
C LYS A 94 12.10 1.90 32.29
N ARG A 95 11.01 1.72 33.04
CA ARG A 95 11.00 1.61 34.50
C ARG A 95 10.50 0.25 34.93
#